data_AF-A0A7Y8X195-F1
#
_entry.id   AF-A0A7Y8X195-F1
#
_cell.length_a   1.000
_cell.length_b   1.000
_cell.length_c   1.000
_cell.angle_alpha   90.00
_cell.angle_beta   90.00
_cell.angle_gamma   90.00
#
_symmetry.space_group_name_H-M   'P 1'
#
loop_
_entity.id
_entity.type
_entity.pdbx_description
1 polymer ?
#
loop_
_entity_poly.entity_id
_entity_poly.type
_entity_poly.pdbx_seq_one_letter_code
_entity_poly.pdbx_strand_id
1 'polypeptide(L)'
;VGYRGAGALGAARLPVPELARATVGVCSLAAAELAAVRAGRAVADLPGPVVDEGAVSTAFTSERHLRVNGRAPVSFAPLSGFWRTADGWLRTHANYPHHRAALERALGAGAGAGAGGLTPERLRAELAARKAVEVQEAVYAAGGLAVSVAQEFGAPQPLVEVRETGGRGRELGVGPLPASGVRVLDLTRVIAGPVATRTLGLLGADVLRIDPPGLPEADDAHADTGFGKRSARLDLAGRADREVFEELLAGADVVVTGYRPGALDRYGLAAGDLVARRPGLVVAQVCAWGWHGPWAGRRGFDSLVQAGYGIAAAEAGPDGAPGVLPAQALDHGTGYLLAAGVLRALADGGGRVLRFSLAGTASWLVREVPRQPSASGRAADAADGPGAYEPGPWLRETASAYGTLRHAAPPLATGPGDWPAGPSRWGTDPARWLPPGGLP
;
A
#
# COMPACT_ATOMS: atom_id res chain seq x y z
N VAL A 1 -2.56 -12.01 20.16
CA VAL A 1 -2.53 -12.58 18.80
C VAL A 1 -1.58 -13.77 18.83
N GLY A 2 -2.03 -14.94 18.38
CA GLY A 2 -1.16 -16.11 18.20
C GLY A 2 -0.62 -16.17 16.77
N TYR A 3 0.50 -16.87 16.58
CA TYR A 3 1.07 -17.14 15.26
C TYR A 3 1.23 -18.65 15.08
N ARG A 4 0.98 -19.16 13.88
CA ARG A 4 1.13 -20.58 13.54
C ARG A 4 1.79 -20.75 12.17
N GLY A 5 2.29 -21.96 11.93
CA GLY A 5 2.96 -22.32 10.69
C GLY A 5 4.35 -21.69 10.58
N ALA A 6 4.94 -21.82 9.40
CA ALA A 6 6.19 -21.18 9.05
C ALA A 6 5.98 -20.37 7.77
N GLY A 7 6.48 -19.14 7.75
CA GLY A 7 6.55 -18.31 6.56
C GLY A 7 7.98 -18.20 6.04
N ALA A 8 8.14 -17.86 4.76
CA ALA A 8 9.42 -17.40 4.24
C ALA A 8 9.23 -16.12 3.42
N LEU A 9 9.23 -15.00 4.13
CA LEU A 9 9.64 -13.73 3.53
C LEU A 9 11.16 -13.79 3.45
N GLY A 10 11.69 -13.82 2.23
CA GLY A 10 13.11 -14.13 1.94
C GLY A 10 14.12 -13.38 2.81
N ALA A 11 15.38 -13.83 2.76
CA ALA A 11 16.43 -13.30 3.61
C ALA A 11 16.55 -11.76 3.54
N ALA A 12 16.52 -11.13 4.70
CA ALA A 12 16.72 -9.69 4.92
C ALA A 12 17.54 -9.50 6.19
N ARG A 13 18.33 -8.43 6.27
CA ARG A 13 19.06 -8.07 7.50
C ARG A 13 18.13 -7.42 8.53
N LEU A 14 17.05 -6.78 8.07
CA LEU A 14 16.00 -6.20 8.90
C LEU A 14 14.89 -7.22 9.23
N PRO A 15 14.18 -7.08 10.37
CA PRO A 15 13.16 -8.02 10.85
C PRO A 15 11.83 -7.89 10.09
N VAL A 16 11.86 -8.14 8.78
CA VAL A 16 10.69 -8.04 7.90
C VAL A 16 9.60 -9.08 8.22
N PRO A 17 9.91 -10.35 8.55
CA PRO A 17 8.89 -11.30 8.98
C PRO A 17 8.11 -10.84 10.21
N GLU A 18 8.80 -10.25 11.20
CA GLU A 18 8.17 -9.73 12.41
C GLU A 18 7.28 -8.53 12.12
N LEU A 19 7.71 -7.61 11.25
CA LEU A 19 6.88 -6.51 10.76
C LEU A 19 5.63 -7.06 10.07
N ALA A 20 5.78 -8.03 9.17
CA ALA A 20 4.68 -8.55 8.37
C ALA A 20 3.61 -9.21 9.24
N ARG A 21 4.00 -10.11 10.15
CA ARG A 21 3.05 -10.80 11.03
C ARG A 21 2.42 -9.86 12.06
N ALA A 22 3.14 -8.84 12.52
CA ALA A 22 2.61 -7.88 13.48
C ALA A 22 1.55 -6.97 12.83
N THR A 23 1.79 -6.49 11.61
CA THR A 23 0.81 -5.65 10.88
C THR A 23 -0.46 -6.41 10.51
N VAL A 24 -0.35 -7.68 10.08
CA VAL A 24 -1.52 -8.55 9.85
C VAL A 24 -2.22 -8.92 11.15
N GLY A 25 -1.46 -9.17 12.22
CA GLY A 25 -1.96 -9.49 13.55
C GLY A 25 -2.81 -8.38 14.15
N VAL A 26 -2.33 -7.12 14.13
CA VAL A 26 -3.09 -5.98 14.63
C VAL A 26 -4.32 -5.69 13.78
N CYS A 27 -4.25 -5.89 12.46
CA CYS A 27 -5.42 -5.77 11.59
C CYS A 27 -6.49 -6.84 11.89
N SER A 28 -6.07 -8.09 12.13
CA SER A 28 -6.98 -9.17 12.53
C SER A 28 -7.62 -8.88 13.89
N LEU A 29 -6.84 -8.33 14.83
CA LEU A 29 -7.34 -7.94 16.15
C LEU A 29 -8.38 -6.80 16.05
N ALA A 30 -8.10 -5.76 15.26
CA ALA A 30 -9.03 -4.64 15.06
C ALA A 30 -10.33 -5.09 14.36
N ALA A 31 -10.26 -6.06 13.46
CA ALA A 31 -11.46 -6.66 12.85
C ALA A 31 -12.29 -7.42 13.89
N ALA A 32 -11.66 -8.21 14.75
CA ALA A 32 -12.35 -8.93 15.83
C ALA A 32 -12.97 -7.96 16.85
N GLU A 33 -12.26 -6.89 17.21
CA GLU A 33 -12.74 -5.82 18.09
C GLU A 33 -13.99 -5.14 17.53
N LEU A 34 -13.97 -4.70 16.26
CA LEU A 34 -15.13 -4.10 15.62
C LEU A 34 -16.34 -5.04 15.62
N ALA A 35 -16.12 -6.33 15.34
CA ALA A 35 -17.18 -7.32 15.37
C ALA A 35 -17.79 -7.50 16.78
N ALA A 36 -16.97 -7.54 17.84
CA ALA A 36 -17.45 -7.62 19.22
C ALA A 36 -18.25 -6.38 19.61
N VAL A 37 -17.72 -5.18 19.35
CA VAL A 37 -18.39 -3.92 19.69
C VAL A 37 -19.76 -3.83 19.02
N ARG A 38 -19.85 -4.16 17.73
CA ARG A 38 -21.13 -4.17 16.99
C ARG A 38 -22.10 -5.21 17.54
N ALA A 39 -21.61 -6.35 18.01
CA ALA A 39 -22.43 -7.40 18.63
C ALA A 39 -22.76 -7.14 20.11
N GLY A 40 -22.35 -6.01 20.70
CA GLY A 40 -22.55 -5.70 22.12
C GLY A 40 -21.78 -6.64 23.06
N ARG A 41 -20.71 -7.27 22.58
CA ARG A 41 -19.86 -8.19 23.35
C ARG A 41 -18.63 -7.46 23.89
N ALA A 42 -18.18 -7.87 25.08
CA ALA A 42 -16.91 -7.39 25.61
C ALA A 42 -15.73 -7.95 24.79
N VAL A 43 -14.80 -7.08 24.40
CA VAL A 43 -13.60 -7.44 23.63
C VAL A 43 -12.69 -8.38 24.42
N ALA A 44 -12.66 -8.25 25.75
CA ALA A 44 -11.86 -9.07 26.66
C ALA A 44 -12.21 -10.56 26.62
N ASP A 45 -13.42 -10.92 26.18
CA ASP A 45 -13.92 -12.29 26.13
C ASP A 45 -13.68 -12.97 24.77
N LEU A 46 -13.08 -12.26 23.81
CA LEU A 46 -12.78 -12.83 22.50
C LEU A 46 -11.49 -13.65 22.54
N PRO A 47 -11.47 -14.88 22.00
CA PRO A 47 -10.21 -15.58 21.76
C PRO A 47 -9.36 -14.74 20.80
N GLY A 48 -8.08 -14.56 21.13
CA GLY A 48 -7.17 -13.78 20.29
C GLY A 48 -7.03 -14.43 18.90
N PRO A 49 -6.96 -13.65 17.81
CA PRO A 49 -6.81 -14.22 16.47
C PRO A 49 -5.48 -14.96 16.34
N VAL A 50 -5.49 -16.04 15.55
CA VAL A 50 -4.30 -16.83 15.20
C VAL A 50 -3.96 -16.56 13.74
N VAL A 51 -2.85 -15.89 13.50
CA VAL A 51 -2.37 -15.55 12.15
C VAL A 51 -1.47 -16.66 11.62
N ASP A 52 -1.67 -17.01 10.35
CA ASP A 52 -0.89 -18.01 9.65
C ASP A 52 0.31 -17.36 8.95
N GLU A 53 1.54 -17.70 9.37
CA GLU A 53 2.75 -17.03 8.86
C GLU A 53 3.03 -17.31 7.39
N GLY A 54 2.56 -18.46 6.87
CA GLY A 54 2.65 -18.77 5.45
C GLY A 54 1.69 -17.93 4.60
N ALA A 55 0.48 -17.70 5.10
CA ALA A 55 -0.47 -16.77 4.46
C ALA A 55 0.07 -15.34 4.43
N VAL A 56 0.65 -14.88 5.55
CA VAL A 56 1.30 -13.56 5.63
C VAL A 56 2.41 -13.43 4.59
N SER A 57 3.29 -14.43 4.52
CA SER A 57 4.40 -14.41 3.56
C SER A 57 3.90 -14.36 2.12
N THR A 58 2.90 -15.20 1.78
CA THR A 58 2.30 -15.26 0.44
C THR A 58 1.63 -13.94 0.06
N ALA A 59 0.94 -13.30 1.01
CA ALA A 59 0.25 -12.03 0.79
C ALA A 59 1.18 -10.83 0.67
N PHE A 60 2.31 -10.81 1.39
CA PHE A 60 3.34 -9.76 1.29
C PHE A 60 4.15 -9.84 -0.02
N THR A 61 4.12 -10.99 -0.70
CA THR A 61 4.72 -11.17 -2.03
C THR A 61 3.67 -11.49 -3.09
N SER A 62 2.44 -10.98 -2.94
CA SER A 62 1.31 -11.33 -3.82
C SER A 62 1.60 -11.06 -5.29
N GLU A 63 2.36 -10.00 -5.59
CA GLU A 63 2.76 -9.62 -6.95
C GLU A 63 3.59 -10.70 -7.66
N ARG A 64 4.35 -11.52 -6.91
CA ARG A 64 5.16 -12.61 -7.46
C ARG A 64 4.31 -13.82 -7.83
N HIS A 65 3.20 -13.98 -7.13
CA HIS A 65 2.29 -15.12 -7.29
C HIS A 65 1.19 -14.85 -8.31
N LEU A 66 0.87 -13.57 -8.57
CA LEU A 66 -0.13 -13.17 -9.54
C LEU A 66 0.17 -13.77 -10.92
N ARG A 67 -0.82 -14.46 -11.50
CA ARG A 67 -0.84 -14.80 -12.93
C ARG A 67 -2.19 -14.39 -13.51
N VAL A 68 -2.18 -13.78 -14.69
CA VAL A 68 -3.37 -13.42 -15.47
C VAL A 68 -3.41 -14.32 -16.69
N ASN A 69 -4.35 -15.28 -16.74
CA ASN A 69 -4.40 -16.34 -17.76
C ASN A 69 -3.04 -17.04 -17.93
N GLY A 70 -2.39 -17.39 -16.81
CA GLY A 70 -1.06 -18.02 -16.79
C GLY A 70 0.13 -17.08 -17.02
N ARG A 71 -0.08 -15.83 -17.47
CA ARG A 71 0.98 -14.84 -17.68
C ARG A 71 1.37 -14.15 -16.38
N ALA A 72 2.67 -14.04 -16.10
CA ALA A 72 3.19 -13.21 -15.01
C ALA A 72 3.14 -11.69 -15.37
N PRO A 73 2.72 -10.83 -14.43
CA PRO A 73 2.86 -9.39 -14.55
C PRO A 73 4.31 -8.91 -14.65
N VAL A 74 4.52 -7.75 -15.26
CA VAL A 74 5.81 -7.04 -15.21
C VAL A 74 5.77 -6.05 -14.05
N SER A 75 6.59 -6.28 -13.02
CA SER A 75 6.58 -5.47 -11.80
C SER A 75 7.46 -4.22 -11.88
N PHE A 76 8.60 -4.27 -12.58
CA PHE A 76 9.53 -3.15 -12.71
C PHE A 76 9.95 -2.91 -14.16
N ALA A 77 9.88 -1.65 -14.59
CA ALA A 77 10.35 -1.21 -15.89
C ALA A 77 11.90 -1.17 -15.93
N PRO A 78 12.54 -1.32 -17.10
CA PRO A 78 14.02 -1.37 -17.22
C PRO A 78 14.78 -0.16 -16.65
N LEU A 79 14.13 1.00 -16.57
CA LEU A 79 14.72 2.23 -16.03
C LEU A 79 14.41 2.45 -14.55
N SER A 80 13.79 1.47 -13.86
CA SER A 80 13.49 1.51 -12.42
C SER A 80 14.53 0.67 -11.65
N GLY A 81 15.64 1.29 -11.29
CA GLY A 81 16.84 0.60 -10.84
C GLY A 81 17.64 1.37 -9.80
N PHE A 82 18.60 0.71 -9.18
CA PHE A 82 19.72 1.40 -8.53
C PHE A 82 20.80 1.67 -9.56
N TRP A 83 21.32 2.89 -9.57
CA TRP A 83 22.32 3.35 -10.52
C TRP A 83 23.47 3.97 -9.77
N ARG A 84 24.69 3.60 -10.15
CA ARG A 84 25.89 4.20 -9.61
C ARG A 84 26.03 5.64 -10.12
N THR A 85 26.40 6.53 -9.22
CA THR A 85 26.62 7.96 -9.45
C THR A 85 28.04 8.33 -9.04
N ALA A 86 28.44 9.60 -9.23
CA ALA A 86 29.80 10.05 -8.91
C ALA A 86 30.14 9.93 -7.42
N ASP A 87 29.15 10.03 -6.54
CA ASP A 87 29.30 10.11 -5.09
C ASP A 87 28.48 9.06 -4.31
N GLY A 88 27.80 8.14 -5.00
CA GLY A 88 27.01 7.10 -4.34
C GLY A 88 26.06 6.38 -5.27
N TRP A 89 24.82 6.18 -4.82
CA TRP A 89 23.78 5.49 -5.59
C TRP A 89 22.50 6.32 -5.68
N LEU A 90 21.79 6.15 -6.80
CA LEU A 90 20.49 6.73 -7.07
C LEU A 90 19.48 5.62 -7.35
N ARG A 91 18.33 5.64 -6.69
CA ARG A 91 17.17 4.81 -7.02
C ARG A 91 16.22 5.59 -7.91
N THR A 92 16.00 5.14 -9.15
CA THR A 92 14.98 5.73 -10.03
C THR A 92 13.67 4.95 -9.95
N HIS A 93 12.55 5.64 -10.22
CA HIS A 93 11.25 5.00 -10.38
C HIS A 93 10.59 5.44 -11.69
N ALA A 94 10.65 4.57 -12.71
CA ALA A 94 10.18 4.80 -14.07
C ALA A 94 9.16 3.72 -14.52
N ASN A 95 8.43 3.12 -13.57
CA ASN A 95 7.43 2.07 -13.85
C ASN A 95 6.23 2.57 -14.66
N TYR A 96 5.94 3.87 -14.61
CA TYR A 96 4.86 4.49 -15.36
C TYR A 96 5.40 5.30 -16.55
N PRO A 97 4.70 5.32 -17.70
CA PRO A 97 5.14 6.09 -18.87
C PRO A 97 5.45 7.56 -18.59
N HIS A 98 4.62 8.22 -17.77
CA HIS A 98 4.82 9.63 -17.41
C HIS A 98 6.03 9.84 -16.47
N HIS A 99 6.37 8.87 -15.60
CA HIS A 99 7.59 8.93 -14.80
C HIS A 99 8.84 8.72 -15.66
N ARG A 100 8.78 7.77 -16.61
CA ARG A 100 9.84 7.56 -17.61
C ARG A 100 10.09 8.83 -18.41
N ALA A 101 9.04 9.43 -18.98
CA ALA A 101 9.16 10.66 -19.76
C ALA A 101 9.75 11.81 -18.94
N ALA A 102 9.43 11.90 -17.64
CA ALA A 102 10.00 12.90 -16.75
C ALA A 102 11.50 12.67 -16.46
N LEU A 103 11.92 11.42 -16.28
CA LEU A 103 13.33 11.05 -16.15
C LEU A 103 14.10 11.41 -17.43
N GLU A 104 13.55 11.10 -18.60
CA GLU A 104 14.14 11.43 -19.90
C GLU A 104 14.30 12.95 -20.11
N ARG A 105 13.28 13.74 -19.71
CA ARG A 105 13.37 15.21 -19.73
C ARG A 105 14.44 15.74 -18.79
N ALA A 106 14.51 15.24 -17.56
CA ALA A 106 15.47 15.69 -16.55
C ALA A 106 16.93 15.47 -16.98
N LEU A 107 17.19 14.41 -17.74
CA LEU A 107 18.53 14.06 -18.21
C LEU A 107 18.88 14.68 -19.57
N GLY A 108 18.00 15.49 -20.17
CA GLY A 108 18.24 16.12 -21.47
C GLY A 108 18.14 15.17 -22.67
N ALA A 109 17.65 13.94 -22.46
CA ALA A 109 17.55 12.92 -23.52
C ALA A 109 16.44 13.20 -24.54
N GLY A 110 15.58 14.20 -24.29
CA GLY A 110 14.42 14.53 -25.14
C GLY A 110 14.72 15.37 -26.39
N ALA A 111 15.87 16.04 -26.50
CA ALA A 111 16.14 16.99 -27.58
C ALA A 111 17.15 16.51 -28.66
N GLY A 112 17.72 15.31 -28.51
CA GLY A 112 18.73 14.80 -29.44
C GLY A 112 18.95 13.29 -29.43
N ALA A 113 18.12 12.51 -28.73
CA ALA A 113 18.14 11.06 -28.85
C ALA A 113 17.47 10.66 -30.16
N GLY A 114 18.17 9.91 -31.02
CA GLY A 114 17.52 9.17 -32.10
C GLY A 114 16.38 8.29 -31.57
N ALA A 115 15.62 7.67 -32.48
CA ALA A 115 14.32 7.00 -32.25
C ALA A 115 14.23 5.94 -31.11
N GLY A 116 15.30 5.65 -30.36
CA GLY A 116 15.36 4.63 -29.31
C GLY A 116 15.17 5.09 -27.85
N GLY A 117 14.99 6.39 -27.55
CA GLY A 117 14.77 6.87 -26.17
C GLY A 117 15.95 6.60 -25.21
N LEU A 118 15.71 6.69 -23.90
CA LEU A 118 16.73 6.40 -22.87
C LEU A 118 16.80 4.90 -22.59
N THR A 119 17.97 4.29 -22.80
CA THR A 119 18.24 2.87 -22.48
C THR A 119 18.95 2.74 -21.12
N PRO A 120 18.95 1.54 -20.50
CA PRO A 120 19.73 1.29 -19.28
C PRO A 120 21.22 1.65 -19.39
N GLU A 121 21.85 1.40 -20.54
CA GLU A 121 23.27 1.68 -20.79
C GLU A 121 23.53 3.18 -20.83
N ARG A 122 22.67 3.93 -21.55
CA ARG A 122 22.73 5.39 -21.61
C ARG A 122 22.47 6.01 -20.24
N LEU A 123 21.46 5.53 -19.52
CA LEU A 123 21.17 5.98 -18.17
C LEU A 123 22.37 5.76 -17.23
N ARG A 124 23.01 4.57 -17.28
CA ARG A 124 24.23 4.28 -16.51
C ARG A 124 25.36 5.26 -16.83
N ALA A 125 25.61 5.52 -18.12
CA ALA A 125 26.67 6.45 -18.54
C ALA A 125 26.38 7.89 -18.07
N GLU A 126 25.14 8.36 -18.23
CA GLU A 126 24.72 9.71 -17.82
C GLU A 126 24.82 9.95 -16.31
N LEU A 127 24.52 8.92 -15.50
CA LEU A 127 24.52 9.04 -14.05
C LEU A 127 25.91 8.90 -13.44
N ALA A 128 26.82 8.15 -14.07
CA ALA A 128 28.14 7.85 -13.52
C ALA A 128 28.99 9.09 -13.16
N ALA A 129 28.80 10.20 -13.87
CA ALA A 129 29.56 11.45 -13.66
C ALA A 129 28.78 12.53 -12.89
N ARG A 130 27.53 12.26 -12.47
CA ARG A 130 26.67 13.24 -11.78
C ARG A 130 26.53 12.88 -10.31
N LYS A 131 26.31 13.87 -9.44
CA LYS A 131 26.02 13.61 -8.03
C LYS A 131 24.58 13.13 -7.86
N ALA A 132 24.36 12.17 -6.95
CA ALA A 132 23.05 11.57 -6.76
C ALA A 132 21.97 12.61 -6.39
N VAL A 133 22.27 13.54 -5.48
CA VAL A 133 21.32 14.55 -5.02
C VAL A 133 20.96 15.54 -6.13
N GLU A 134 21.93 15.95 -6.94
CA GLU A 134 21.68 16.86 -8.07
C GLU A 134 20.72 16.24 -9.09
N VAL A 135 20.92 14.95 -9.41
CA VAL A 135 20.00 14.22 -10.29
C VAL A 135 18.63 14.05 -9.65
N GLN A 136 18.57 13.68 -8.37
CA GLN A 136 17.31 13.57 -7.63
C GLN A 136 16.48 14.85 -7.76
N GLU A 137 17.07 16.01 -7.46
CA GLU A 137 16.34 17.29 -7.49
C GLU A 137 15.90 17.66 -8.92
N ALA A 138 16.76 17.42 -9.92
CA ALA A 138 16.42 17.63 -11.33
C ALA A 138 15.25 16.74 -11.78
N VAL A 139 15.25 15.46 -11.39
CA VAL A 139 14.18 14.51 -11.73
C VAL A 139 12.87 14.89 -11.02
N TYR A 140 12.89 15.28 -9.75
CA TYR A 140 11.70 15.77 -9.05
C TYR A 140 11.13 17.03 -9.70
N ALA A 141 11.99 17.99 -10.06
CA ALA A 141 11.59 19.23 -10.75
C ALA A 141 10.95 18.97 -12.11
N ALA A 142 11.42 17.96 -12.85
CA ALA A 142 10.83 17.53 -14.13
C ALA A 142 9.51 16.74 -13.99
N GLY A 143 9.03 16.51 -12.76
CA GLY A 143 7.83 15.74 -12.45
C GLY A 143 8.07 14.23 -12.29
N GLY A 144 9.32 13.78 -12.33
CA GLY A 144 9.72 12.38 -12.16
C GLY A 144 9.92 12.02 -10.70
N LEU A 145 10.50 10.84 -10.48
CA LEU A 145 10.94 10.38 -9.16
C LEU A 145 12.29 9.65 -9.25
N ALA A 146 13.26 10.15 -8.51
CA ALA A 146 14.51 9.47 -8.22
C ALA A 146 14.97 9.90 -6.82
N VAL A 147 15.59 9.00 -6.07
CA VAL A 147 16.02 9.25 -4.69
C VAL A 147 17.45 8.77 -4.49
N SER A 148 18.31 9.65 -3.98
CA SER A 148 19.66 9.31 -3.56
C SER A 148 19.59 8.30 -2.40
N VAL A 149 20.44 7.28 -2.44
CA VAL A 149 20.49 6.26 -1.39
C VAL A 149 21.16 6.85 -0.15
N ALA A 150 20.39 7.02 0.91
CA ALA A 150 20.89 7.46 2.21
C ALA A 150 21.77 6.36 2.84
N GLN A 151 22.87 6.76 3.47
CA GLN A 151 23.76 5.84 4.18
C GLN A 151 23.34 5.59 5.63
N GLU A 152 22.57 6.51 6.20
CA GLU A 152 22.04 6.45 7.55
C GLU A 152 20.51 6.39 7.53
N PHE A 153 19.94 5.87 8.63
CA PHE A 153 18.49 5.87 8.76
C PHE A 153 17.94 7.28 8.93
N GLY A 154 16.81 7.55 8.27
CA GLY A 154 16.11 8.82 8.38
C GLY A 154 15.71 9.18 9.82
N ALA A 155 15.39 10.46 10.03
CA ALA A 155 14.90 10.95 11.31
C ALA A 155 13.62 10.19 11.72
N PRO A 156 13.44 9.86 13.02
CA PRO A 156 12.27 9.13 13.51
C PRO A 156 10.95 9.74 13.00
N GLN A 157 10.06 8.86 12.55
CA GLN A 157 8.72 9.22 12.09
C GLN A 157 7.67 8.49 12.95
N PRO A 158 6.51 9.11 13.23
CA PRO A 158 5.42 8.42 13.91
C PRO A 158 4.89 7.27 13.04
N LEU A 159 4.59 6.13 13.67
CA LEU A 159 3.92 5.02 12.99
C LEU A 159 2.51 5.40 12.51
N VAL A 160 1.82 6.17 13.36
CA VAL A 160 0.50 6.75 13.08
C VAL A 160 0.36 8.09 13.80
N GLU A 161 -0.21 9.09 13.14
CA GLU A 161 -0.76 10.28 13.82
C GLU A 161 -2.29 10.15 13.86
N VAL A 162 -2.88 10.44 15.03
CA VAL A 162 -4.32 10.35 15.26
C VAL A 162 -4.83 11.71 15.74
N ARG A 163 -5.93 12.18 15.15
CA ARG A 163 -6.67 13.34 15.63
C ARG A 163 -8.15 13.01 15.73
N GLU A 164 -8.70 13.15 16.93
CA GLU A 164 -10.14 13.06 17.15
C GLU A 164 -10.84 14.31 16.62
N THR A 165 -12.05 14.12 16.10
CA THR A 165 -12.87 15.20 15.54
C THR A 165 -14.00 15.62 16.48
N GLY A 166 -14.29 14.81 17.51
CA GLY A 166 -15.39 15.01 18.45
C GLY A 166 -16.77 14.62 17.91
N GLY A 167 -16.86 14.14 16.67
CA GLY A 167 -18.11 13.66 16.07
C GLY A 167 -18.27 12.14 16.17
N ARG A 168 -19.52 11.68 16.14
CA ARG A 168 -19.84 10.24 16.00
C ARG A 168 -20.32 9.95 14.58
N GLY A 169 -19.88 8.82 14.05
CA GLY A 169 -20.32 8.28 12.78
C GLY A 169 -21.76 7.77 12.83
N ARG A 170 -22.24 7.31 11.67
CA ARG A 170 -23.53 6.61 11.57
C ARG A 170 -23.47 5.31 12.38
N GLU A 171 -24.55 4.98 13.09
CA GLU A 171 -24.67 3.69 13.75
C GLU A 171 -24.70 2.55 12.71
N LEU A 172 -23.77 1.62 12.84
CA LEU A 172 -23.68 0.42 12.02
C LEU A 172 -24.31 -0.73 12.78
N GLY A 173 -25.39 -1.31 12.26
CA GLY A 173 -26.06 -2.47 12.87
C GLY A 173 -25.16 -3.72 12.91
N VAL A 174 -25.64 -4.87 13.37
CA VAL A 174 -24.87 -6.13 13.25
C VAL A 174 -24.91 -6.62 11.80
N GLY A 175 -23.81 -7.19 11.31
CA GLY A 175 -23.74 -7.77 9.97
C GLY A 175 -22.93 -9.07 9.94
N PRO A 176 -22.97 -9.81 8.81
CA PRO A 176 -22.32 -11.12 8.69
C PRO A 176 -20.79 -11.06 8.74
N LEU A 177 -20.19 -9.92 8.44
CA LEU A 177 -18.75 -9.67 8.52
C LEU A 177 -18.46 -8.39 9.33
N PRO A 178 -17.24 -8.23 9.87
CA PRO A 178 -16.92 -7.15 10.81
C PRO A 178 -17.20 -5.74 10.28
N ALA A 179 -16.98 -5.49 8.99
CA ALA A 179 -17.18 -4.21 8.32
C ALA A 179 -18.44 -4.19 7.42
N SER A 180 -19.36 -5.15 7.56
CA SER A 180 -20.61 -5.18 6.79
C SER A 180 -21.37 -3.86 6.88
N GLY A 181 -21.78 -3.31 5.75
CA GLY A 181 -22.57 -2.07 5.69
C GLY A 181 -21.77 -0.78 5.91
N VAL A 182 -20.46 -0.85 6.14
CA VAL A 182 -19.55 0.31 6.10
C VAL A 182 -19.36 0.74 4.64
N ARG A 183 -19.43 2.04 4.37
CA ARG A 183 -19.15 2.63 3.04
C ARG A 183 -17.81 3.33 3.03
N VAL A 184 -16.92 2.91 2.13
CA VAL A 184 -15.54 3.40 2.03
C VAL A 184 -15.33 4.04 0.65
N LEU A 185 -15.00 5.33 0.64
CA LEU A 185 -14.45 5.99 -0.54
C LEU A 185 -12.94 5.77 -0.59
N ASP A 186 -12.49 5.04 -1.61
CA ASP A 186 -11.09 4.73 -1.88
C ASP A 186 -10.52 5.70 -2.94
N LEU A 187 -9.72 6.67 -2.48
CA LEU A 187 -8.94 7.59 -3.31
C LEU A 187 -7.46 7.22 -3.25
N THR A 188 -7.17 5.92 -3.34
CA THR A 188 -5.82 5.38 -3.27
C THR A 188 -5.44 4.62 -4.53
N ARG A 189 -4.13 4.44 -4.70
CA ARG A 189 -3.52 3.82 -5.87
C ARG A 189 -2.31 2.99 -5.44
N VAL A 190 -1.76 2.21 -6.36
CA VAL A 190 -0.53 1.42 -6.15
C VAL A 190 -0.77 0.30 -5.13
N ILE A 191 -0.12 0.28 -3.95
CA ILE A 191 -0.13 -0.87 -3.04
C ILE A 191 -0.68 -0.51 -1.65
N ALA A 192 -0.06 0.38 -0.86
CA ALA A 192 -0.44 0.57 0.55
C ALA A 192 -1.94 0.86 0.77
N GLY A 193 -2.48 1.88 0.10
CA GLY A 193 -3.89 2.21 0.18
C GLY A 193 -4.80 1.11 -0.39
N PRO A 194 -4.49 0.54 -1.57
CA PRO A 194 -5.25 -0.58 -2.11
C PRO A 194 -5.24 -1.85 -1.24
N VAL A 195 -4.13 -2.17 -0.56
CA VAL A 195 -4.04 -3.24 0.45
C VAL A 195 -5.00 -2.96 1.60
N ALA A 196 -4.98 -1.74 2.15
CA ALA A 196 -5.88 -1.37 3.23
C ALA A 196 -7.36 -1.51 2.84
N THR A 197 -7.72 -0.96 1.68
CA THR A 197 -9.10 -0.88 1.23
C THR A 197 -9.62 -2.23 0.73
N ARG A 198 -8.80 -3.08 0.09
CA ARG A 198 -9.21 -4.47 -0.23
C ARG A 198 -9.43 -5.28 1.05
N THR A 199 -8.64 -5.03 2.09
CA THR A 199 -8.86 -5.64 3.41
C THR A 199 -10.17 -5.20 4.05
N LEU A 200 -10.56 -3.93 3.94
CA LEU A 200 -11.89 -3.48 4.40
C LEU A 200 -13.01 -4.14 3.59
N GLY A 201 -12.83 -4.27 2.27
CA GLY A 201 -13.77 -4.98 1.38
C GLY A 201 -13.93 -6.47 1.71
N LEU A 202 -12.82 -7.16 1.99
CA LEU A 202 -12.81 -8.55 2.48
C LEU A 202 -13.66 -8.71 3.76
N LEU A 203 -13.65 -7.69 4.61
CA LEU A 203 -14.40 -7.66 5.87
C LEU A 203 -15.86 -7.19 5.66
N GLY A 204 -16.31 -7.03 4.42
CA GLY A 204 -17.71 -6.75 4.07
C GLY A 204 -18.05 -5.27 3.87
N ALA A 205 -17.08 -4.37 3.83
CA ALA A 205 -17.34 -2.97 3.49
C ALA A 205 -17.71 -2.82 2.00
N ASP A 206 -18.63 -1.91 1.68
CA ASP A 206 -18.85 -1.43 0.31
C ASP A 206 -17.75 -0.41 -0.02
N VAL A 207 -16.73 -0.88 -0.72
CA VAL A 207 -15.57 -0.06 -1.08
C VAL A 207 -15.71 0.38 -2.53
N LEU A 208 -15.85 1.68 -2.73
CA LEU A 208 -15.90 2.30 -4.05
C LEU A 208 -14.63 3.13 -4.26
N ARG A 209 -13.77 2.64 -5.15
CA ARG A 209 -12.58 3.34 -5.60
C ARG A 209 -12.94 4.35 -6.69
N ILE A 210 -12.45 5.58 -6.54
CA ILE A 210 -12.63 6.66 -7.51
C ILE A 210 -11.27 7.10 -8.03
N ASP A 211 -11.07 6.96 -9.35
CA ASP A 211 -9.87 7.45 -10.03
C ASP A 211 -10.18 8.59 -11.02
N PRO A 212 -9.25 9.53 -11.25
CA PRO A 212 -9.39 10.51 -12.31
C PRO A 212 -9.20 9.84 -13.69
N PRO A 213 -9.93 10.25 -14.73
CA PRO A 213 -9.85 9.62 -16.05
C PRO A 213 -8.49 9.82 -16.74
N GLY A 214 -7.78 10.91 -16.42
CA GLY A 214 -6.51 11.28 -17.07
C GLY A 214 -5.26 10.56 -16.55
N LEU A 215 -5.37 9.68 -15.55
CA LEU A 215 -4.23 8.93 -15.01
C LEU A 215 -4.61 7.45 -14.87
N PRO A 216 -4.43 6.63 -15.91
CA PRO A 216 -4.83 5.23 -15.85
C PRO A 216 -4.03 4.45 -14.81
N GLU A 217 -4.68 3.48 -14.15
CA GLU A 217 -4.00 2.46 -13.36
C GLU A 217 -3.49 1.35 -14.28
N ALA A 218 -2.41 0.67 -13.90
CA ALA A 218 -1.97 -0.51 -14.62
C ALA A 218 -2.96 -1.67 -14.37
N ASP A 219 -3.45 -2.30 -15.45
CA ASP A 219 -4.39 -3.43 -15.36
C ASP A 219 -3.89 -4.54 -14.44
N ASP A 220 -2.62 -4.93 -14.56
CA ASP A 220 -2.01 -5.96 -13.71
C ASP A 220 -1.98 -5.55 -12.22
N ALA A 221 -1.78 -4.26 -11.92
CA ALA A 221 -1.82 -3.77 -10.54
C ALA A 221 -3.24 -3.81 -9.96
N HIS A 222 -4.25 -3.48 -10.78
CA HIS A 222 -5.66 -3.60 -10.38
C HIS A 222 -6.10 -5.07 -10.27
N ALA A 223 -5.59 -5.97 -11.12
CA ALA A 223 -5.86 -7.39 -11.03
C ALA A 223 -5.37 -8.00 -9.71
N ASP A 224 -4.27 -7.50 -9.11
CA ASP A 224 -3.82 -7.93 -7.78
C ASP A 224 -4.60 -7.27 -6.62
N THR A 225 -4.87 -5.97 -6.73
CA THR A 225 -5.32 -5.15 -5.59
C THR A 225 -6.79 -4.74 -5.62
N GLY A 226 -7.52 -5.12 -6.68
CA GLY A 226 -8.92 -4.77 -6.91
C GLY A 226 -9.94 -5.66 -6.20
N PHE A 227 -9.52 -6.79 -5.61
CA PHE A 227 -10.42 -7.71 -4.92
C PHE A 227 -11.25 -7.02 -3.81
N GLY A 228 -12.51 -7.41 -3.67
CA GLY A 228 -13.42 -6.89 -2.64
C GLY A 228 -13.81 -5.42 -2.83
N LYS A 229 -13.59 -4.84 -4.01
CA LYS A 229 -13.88 -3.43 -4.29
C LYS A 229 -14.48 -3.24 -5.67
N ARG A 230 -15.21 -2.14 -5.83
CA ARG A 230 -15.65 -1.61 -7.12
C ARG A 230 -14.79 -0.41 -7.50
N SER A 231 -14.63 -0.14 -8.79
CA SER A 231 -13.80 0.95 -9.30
C SER A 231 -14.54 1.75 -10.38
N ALA A 232 -14.68 3.06 -10.15
CA ALA A 232 -15.30 4.01 -11.07
C ALA A 232 -14.36 5.19 -11.36
N ARG A 233 -14.65 5.92 -12.43
CA ARG A 233 -13.90 7.12 -12.82
C ARG A 233 -14.79 8.35 -12.68
N LEU A 234 -14.25 9.40 -12.06
CA LEU A 234 -14.89 10.71 -11.95
C LEU A 234 -13.84 11.80 -12.14
N ASP A 235 -14.11 12.78 -13.02
CA ASP A 235 -13.31 13.99 -13.13
C ASP A 235 -13.81 15.04 -12.12
N LEU A 236 -13.14 15.14 -10.98
CA LEU A 236 -13.50 16.09 -9.92
C LEU A 236 -13.28 17.56 -10.31
N ALA A 237 -12.68 17.87 -11.47
CA ALA A 237 -12.65 19.21 -12.03
C ALA A 237 -13.94 19.57 -12.79
N GLY A 238 -14.68 18.57 -13.27
CA GLY A 238 -15.98 18.72 -13.91
C GLY A 238 -17.11 18.84 -12.90
N ARG A 239 -18.04 19.77 -13.12
CA ARG A 239 -19.16 20.01 -12.20
C ARG A 239 -20.06 18.78 -12.00
N ALA A 240 -20.42 18.09 -13.08
CA ALA A 240 -21.33 16.95 -13.01
C ALA A 240 -20.75 15.78 -12.18
N ASP A 241 -19.51 15.38 -12.50
CA ASP A 241 -18.81 14.32 -11.75
C ASP A 241 -18.52 14.73 -10.31
N ARG A 242 -18.31 16.03 -10.07
CA ARG A 242 -18.18 16.57 -8.72
C ARG A 242 -19.46 16.43 -7.91
N GLU A 243 -20.62 16.71 -8.50
CA GLU A 243 -21.92 16.54 -7.84
C GLU A 243 -22.13 15.06 -7.46
N VAL A 244 -21.83 14.12 -8.36
CA VAL A 244 -21.87 12.67 -8.07
C VAL A 244 -20.93 12.29 -6.91
N PHE A 245 -19.70 12.83 -6.91
CA PHE A 245 -18.75 12.56 -5.84
C PHE A 245 -19.22 13.08 -4.48
N GLU A 246 -19.82 14.27 -4.42
CA GLU A 246 -20.34 14.83 -3.17
C GLU A 246 -21.53 14.01 -2.64
N GLU A 247 -22.39 13.46 -3.51
CA GLU A 247 -23.45 12.52 -3.12
C GLU A 247 -22.86 11.24 -2.50
N LEU A 248 -21.83 10.67 -3.14
CA LEU A 248 -21.12 9.52 -2.59
C LEU A 248 -20.50 9.84 -1.23
N LEU A 249 -19.83 11.00 -1.12
CA LEU A 249 -19.19 11.44 0.11
C LEU A 249 -20.19 11.67 1.25
N ALA A 250 -21.38 12.20 0.95
CA ALA A 250 -22.44 12.37 1.94
C ALA A 250 -22.88 11.04 2.56
N GLY A 251 -22.78 9.95 1.79
CA GLY A 251 -23.10 8.59 2.23
C GLY A 251 -21.93 7.78 2.80
N ALA A 252 -20.70 8.30 2.79
CA ALA A 252 -19.51 7.57 3.22
C ALA A 252 -19.33 7.57 4.74
N ASP A 253 -18.82 6.45 5.28
CA ASP A 253 -18.39 6.32 6.67
C ASP A 253 -16.86 6.49 6.80
N VAL A 254 -16.14 6.18 5.71
CA VAL A 254 -14.67 6.26 5.63
C VAL A 254 -14.25 6.88 4.30
N VAL A 255 -13.26 7.78 4.35
CA VAL A 255 -12.51 8.24 3.16
C VAL A 255 -11.05 7.84 3.34
N VAL A 256 -10.48 7.14 2.36
CA VAL A 256 -9.06 6.77 2.35
C VAL A 256 -8.36 7.49 1.21
N THR A 257 -7.28 8.24 1.48
CA THR A 257 -6.52 8.97 0.46
C THR A 257 -5.07 8.51 0.41
N GLY A 258 -4.54 8.27 -0.80
CA GLY A 258 -3.17 7.75 -1.00
C GLY A 258 -2.23 8.69 -1.75
N TYR A 259 -2.51 9.99 -1.75
CA TYR A 259 -1.71 11.00 -2.47
C TYR A 259 -0.74 11.73 -1.54
N ARG A 260 0.26 12.40 -2.12
CA ARG A 260 1.12 13.31 -1.36
C ARG A 260 0.26 14.34 -0.59
N PRO A 261 0.66 14.76 0.62
CA PRO A 261 -0.06 15.80 1.36
C PRO A 261 -0.38 17.02 0.50
N GLY A 262 -1.62 17.52 0.61
CA GLY A 262 -2.11 18.67 -0.14
C GLY A 262 -2.62 18.41 -1.56
N ALA A 263 -2.40 17.20 -2.12
CA ALA A 263 -2.70 16.95 -3.54
C ALA A 263 -4.20 17.01 -3.90
N LEU A 264 -5.08 16.81 -2.93
CA LEU A 264 -6.53 16.80 -3.11
C LEU A 264 -7.23 18.03 -2.51
N ASP A 265 -6.48 18.95 -1.90
CA ASP A 265 -7.04 20.11 -1.19
C ASP A 265 -7.78 21.05 -2.13
N ARG A 266 -7.29 21.22 -3.38
CA ARG A 266 -7.99 22.00 -4.42
C ARG A 266 -9.38 21.45 -4.77
N TYR A 267 -9.65 20.21 -4.39
CA TYR A 267 -10.95 19.57 -4.54
C TYR A 267 -11.71 19.54 -3.20
N GLY A 268 -11.37 20.34 -2.19
CA GLY A 268 -12.08 20.35 -0.89
C GLY A 268 -12.00 19.02 -0.13
N LEU A 269 -10.99 18.19 -0.43
CA LEU A 269 -10.76 16.89 0.21
C LEU A 269 -9.60 16.94 1.22
N ALA A 270 -9.23 18.13 1.68
CA ALA A 270 -8.36 18.26 2.82
C ALA A 270 -9.03 17.59 4.04
N ALA A 271 -8.25 16.87 4.85
CA ALA A 271 -8.81 16.13 5.99
C ALA A 271 -9.55 17.05 6.98
N GLY A 272 -9.07 18.29 7.16
CA GLY A 272 -9.74 19.32 7.96
C GLY A 272 -11.14 19.66 7.43
N ASP A 273 -11.24 19.95 6.13
CA ASP A 273 -12.50 20.30 5.47
C ASP A 273 -13.50 19.15 5.49
N LEU A 274 -13.03 17.92 5.28
CA LEU A 274 -13.85 16.71 5.33
C LEU A 274 -14.50 16.54 6.70
N VAL A 275 -13.71 16.61 7.78
CA VAL A 275 -14.24 16.41 9.14
C VAL A 275 -15.00 17.63 9.67
N ALA A 276 -14.73 18.83 9.17
CA ALA A 276 -15.56 20.00 9.47
C ALA A 276 -16.97 19.85 8.88
N ARG A 277 -17.08 19.31 7.66
CA ARG A 277 -18.38 19.01 7.02
C ARG A 277 -19.05 17.78 7.61
N ARG A 278 -18.26 16.79 8.02
CA ARG A 278 -18.73 15.46 8.47
C ARG A 278 -17.93 15.03 9.72
N PRO A 279 -18.25 15.54 10.92
CA PRO A 279 -17.48 15.24 12.13
C PRO A 279 -17.39 13.75 12.47
N GLY A 280 -18.39 12.94 12.10
CA GLY A 280 -18.38 11.49 12.31
C GLY A 280 -17.54 10.67 11.32
N LEU A 281 -17.00 11.30 10.27
CA LEU A 281 -16.25 10.62 9.21
C LEU A 281 -14.89 10.12 9.72
N VAL A 282 -14.50 8.91 9.31
CA VAL A 282 -13.10 8.45 9.43
C VAL A 282 -12.35 8.86 8.18
N VAL A 283 -11.36 9.73 8.31
CA VAL A 283 -10.48 10.15 7.21
C VAL A 283 -9.10 9.54 7.43
N ALA A 284 -8.75 8.53 6.63
CA ALA A 284 -7.45 7.88 6.67
C ALA A 284 -6.57 8.33 5.50
N GLN A 285 -5.35 8.76 5.80
CA GLN A 285 -4.40 9.24 4.81
C GLN A 285 -3.15 8.38 4.84
N VAL A 286 -2.64 8.00 3.67
CA VAL A 286 -1.34 7.35 3.51
C VAL A 286 -0.50 8.11 2.49
N CYS A 287 0.77 8.35 2.82
CA CYS A 287 1.75 8.93 1.90
C CYS A 287 3.14 8.29 2.08
N ALA A 288 4.09 8.66 1.23
CA ALA A 288 5.43 8.08 1.28
C ALA A 288 6.25 8.57 2.49
N TRP A 289 6.34 9.88 2.70
CA TRP A 289 7.36 10.49 3.56
C TRP A 289 6.84 11.09 4.88
N GLY A 290 5.54 11.00 5.14
CA GLY A 290 4.92 11.60 6.33
C GLY A 290 4.61 13.09 6.17
N TRP A 291 4.29 13.75 7.28
CA TRP A 291 3.92 15.18 7.32
C TRP A 291 5.01 16.07 7.92
N HIS A 292 6.18 15.49 8.21
CA HIS A 292 7.29 16.18 8.87
C HIS A 292 8.56 16.13 8.02
N GLY A 293 9.45 17.11 8.25
CA GLY A 293 10.76 17.16 7.60
C GLY A 293 10.71 17.56 6.11
N PRO A 294 11.88 17.61 5.45
CA PRO A 294 12.02 18.20 4.11
C PRO A 294 11.34 17.38 2.99
N TRP A 295 10.91 16.15 3.28
CA TRP A 295 10.29 15.25 2.31
C TRP A 295 8.76 15.18 2.40
N ALA A 296 8.12 15.82 3.38
CA ALA A 296 6.68 15.69 3.66
C ALA A 296 5.78 15.95 2.43
N GLY A 297 6.15 16.88 1.56
CA GLY A 297 5.39 17.21 0.34
C GLY A 297 5.78 16.41 -0.91
N ARG A 298 6.75 15.50 -0.83
CA ARG A 298 7.30 14.81 -2.01
C ARG A 298 6.49 13.57 -2.38
N ARG A 299 6.47 13.23 -3.67
CA ARG A 299 5.97 11.92 -4.13
C ARG A 299 6.97 10.83 -3.76
N GLY A 300 6.50 9.60 -3.57
CA GLY A 300 7.35 8.45 -3.30
C GLY A 300 6.64 7.14 -3.54
N PHE A 301 7.42 6.07 -3.50
CA PHE A 301 7.03 4.67 -3.58
C PHE A 301 7.83 3.92 -2.53
N ASP A 302 7.40 2.73 -2.12
CA ASP A 302 8.13 1.92 -1.13
C ASP A 302 9.62 1.79 -1.49
N SER A 303 9.96 1.36 -2.72
CA SER A 303 11.37 1.26 -3.13
C SER A 303 12.17 2.57 -3.06
N LEU A 304 11.52 3.73 -3.17
CA LEU A 304 12.18 5.04 -2.99
C LEU A 304 12.35 5.39 -1.52
N VAL A 305 11.38 5.02 -0.68
CA VAL A 305 11.49 5.18 0.78
C VAL A 305 12.57 4.26 1.32
N GLN A 306 12.69 3.02 0.82
CA GLN A 306 13.81 2.15 1.18
C GLN A 306 15.17 2.80 0.85
N ALA A 307 15.30 3.46 -0.29
CA ALA A 307 16.51 4.18 -0.69
C ALA A 307 16.79 5.41 0.20
N GLY A 308 15.82 6.32 0.30
CA GLY A 308 16.00 7.60 0.99
C GLY A 308 15.97 7.51 2.52
N TYR A 309 15.44 6.43 3.08
CA TYR A 309 15.41 6.20 4.53
C TYR A 309 16.58 5.33 5.01
N GLY A 310 17.50 4.91 4.14
CA GLY A 310 18.71 4.17 4.51
C GLY A 310 18.56 2.65 4.58
N ILE A 311 17.36 2.10 4.34
CA ILE A 311 17.12 0.66 4.31
C ILE A 311 17.93 -0.02 3.21
N ALA A 312 17.99 0.58 2.01
CA ALA A 312 18.71 -0.02 0.88
C ALA A 312 20.23 -0.11 1.14
N ALA A 313 20.80 0.86 1.88
CA ALA A 313 22.20 0.79 2.31
C ALA A 313 22.39 -0.28 3.40
N ALA A 314 21.46 -0.40 4.35
CA ALA A 314 21.50 -1.43 5.38
C ALA A 314 21.40 -2.84 4.81
N GLU A 315 20.64 -3.02 3.72
CA GLU A 315 20.49 -4.29 2.99
C GLU A 315 21.57 -4.54 1.92
N ALA A 316 22.63 -3.71 1.87
CA ALA A 316 23.63 -3.80 0.82
C ALA A 316 24.34 -5.18 0.78
N GLY A 317 24.68 -5.58 -0.45
CA GLY A 317 25.48 -6.77 -0.72
C GLY A 317 26.95 -6.59 -0.32
N PRO A 318 27.76 -7.67 -0.36
CA PRO A 318 29.20 -7.60 -0.07
C PRO A 318 29.98 -6.64 -0.98
N ASP A 319 29.47 -6.36 -2.19
CA ASP A 319 30.02 -5.42 -3.16
C ASP A 319 29.61 -3.95 -2.89
N GLY A 320 28.82 -3.71 -1.84
CA GLY A 320 28.30 -2.39 -1.48
C GLY A 320 27.16 -1.90 -2.39
N ALA A 321 26.62 -2.73 -3.28
CA ALA A 321 25.43 -2.39 -4.05
C ALA A 321 24.20 -2.34 -3.13
N PRO A 322 23.33 -1.31 -3.22
CA PRO A 322 22.14 -1.21 -2.38
C PRO A 322 21.21 -2.41 -2.56
N GLY A 323 20.72 -2.94 -1.44
CA GLY A 323 19.76 -4.03 -1.40
C GLY A 323 18.30 -3.56 -1.41
N VAL A 324 17.39 -4.53 -1.41
CA VAL A 324 15.95 -4.30 -1.27
C VAL A 324 15.38 -5.25 -0.22
N LEU A 325 14.33 -4.82 0.47
CA LEU A 325 13.54 -5.72 1.29
C LEU A 325 12.93 -6.85 0.42
N PRO A 326 12.64 -8.02 1.00
CA PRO A 326 12.15 -9.20 0.31
C PRO A 326 10.72 -9.07 -0.20
N ALA A 327 10.09 -7.90 -0.06
CA ALA A 327 8.77 -7.52 -0.52
C ALA A 327 8.68 -5.98 -0.62
N GLN A 328 7.60 -5.44 -1.19
CA GLN A 328 7.21 -4.04 -0.89
C GLN A 328 6.63 -3.98 0.55
N ALA A 329 7.46 -4.32 1.53
CA ALA A 329 7.05 -4.57 2.90
C ALA A 329 6.53 -3.31 3.62
N LEU A 330 7.03 -2.12 3.25
CA LEU A 330 6.52 -0.86 3.78
C LEU A 330 5.11 -0.60 3.26
N ASP A 331 4.86 -0.84 1.96
CA ASP A 331 3.53 -0.70 1.37
C ASP A 331 2.52 -1.67 2.00
N HIS A 332 2.82 -2.97 2.00
CA HIS A 332 1.91 -3.98 2.59
C HIS A 332 1.69 -3.74 4.09
N GLY A 333 2.77 -3.52 4.86
CA GLY A 333 2.68 -3.26 6.29
C GLY A 333 1.87 -2.01 6.61
N THR A 334 2.12 -0.91 5.90
CA THR A 334 1.34 0.34 6.06
C THR A 334 -0.12 0.14 5.69
N GLY A 335 -0.41 -0.66 4.65
CA GLY A 335 -1.79 -0.97 4.25
C GLY A 335 -2.57 -1.71 5.35
N TYR A 336 -1.99 -2.76 5.94
CA TYR A 336 -2.62 -3.47 7.06
C TYR A 336 -2.76 -2.60 8.31
N LEU A 337 -1.78 -1.75 8.62
CA LEU A 337 -1.86 -0.79 9.72
C LEU A 337 -2.96 0.24 9.49
N LEU A 338 -3.11 0.74 8.27
CA LEU A 338 -4.17 1.70 7.91
C LEU A 338 -5.55 1.06 8.04
N ALA A 339 -5.74 -0.18 7.55
CA ALA A 339 -6.98 -0.91 7.74
C ALA A 339 -7.28 -1.14 9.22
N ALA A 340 -6.29 -1.53 10.02
CA ALA A 340 -6.44 -1.68 11.47
C ALA A 340 -6.88 -0.37 12.15
N GLY A 341 -6.26 0.75 11.77
CA GLY A 341 -6.62 2.07 12.28
C GLY A 341 -8.05 2.45 11.94
N VAL A 342 -8.49 2.21 10.70
CA VAL A 342 -9.88 2.46 10.26
C VAL A 342 -10.87 1.60 11.05
N LEU A 343 -10.62 0.28 11.16
CA LEU A 343 -11.49 -0.64 11.89
C LEU A 343 -11.63 -0.24 13.36
N ARG A 344 -10.52 0.13 14.00
CA ARG A 344 -10.53 0.61 15.39
C ARG A 344 -11.23 1.96 15.54
N ALA A 345 -11.05 2.88 14.59
CA ALA A 345 -11.80 4.14 14.58
C ALA A 345 -13.31 3.91 14.47
N LEU A 346 -13.74 2.94 13.67
CA LEU A 346 -15.15 2.55 13.57
C LEU A 346 -15.67 1.90 14.86
N ALA A 347 -14.86 1.06 15.50
CA ALA A 347 -15.19 0.45 16.80
C ALA A 347 -15.38 1.51 17.89
N ASP A 348 -14.58 2.58 17.85
CA ASP A 348 -14.66 3.72 18.76
C ASP A 348 -15.79 4.73 18.38
N GLY A 349 -16.62 4.41 17.38
CA GLY A 349 -17.78 5.22 16.99
C GLY A 349 -17.53 6.24 15.88
N GLY A 350 -16.40 6.15 15.17
CA GLY A 350 -16.04 7.01 14.04
C GLY A 350 -15.28 8.28 14.43
N GLY A 351 -15.35 9.32 13.59
CA GLY A 351 -14.86 10.67 13.91
C GLY A 351 -13.36 10.77 14.19
N ARG A 352 -12.54 10.37 13.23
CA ARG A 352 -11.07 10.40 13.37
C ARG A 352 -10.39 10.78 12.07
N VAL A 353 -9.28 11.51 12.20
CA VAL A 353 -8.26 11.63 11.15
C VAL A 353 -7.08 10.75 11.53
N LEU A 354 -6.72 9.86 10.62
CA LEU A 354 -5.60 8.93 10.76
C LEU A 354 -4.58 9.22 9.67
N ARG A 355 -3.31 9.29 10.02
CA ARG A 355 -2.21 9.55 9.09
C ARG A 355 -1.14 8.49 9.26
N PHE A 356 -0.88 7.78 8.17
CA PHE A 356 0.16 6.77 8.06
C PHE A 356 1.15 7.19 6.99
N SER A 357 2.40 6.75 7.13
CA SER A 357 3.39 6.91 6.06
C SER A 357 4.29 5.71 5.94
N LEU A 358 4.79 5.47 4.72
CA LEU A 358 5.78 4.43 4.48
C LEU A 358 7.05 4.71 5.29
N ALA A 359 7.44 5.98 5.44
CA ALA A 359 8.54 6.40 6.29
C ALA A 359 8.27 6.13 7.79
N GLY A 360 7.02 6.23 8.26
CA GLY A 360 6.59 5.81 9.59
C GLY A 360 6.79 4.31 9.82
N THR A 361 6.34 3.50 8.86
CA THR A 361 6.55 2.04 8.87
C THR A 361 8.04 1.68 8.76
N ALA A 362 8.82 2.43 7.98
CA ALA A 362 10.27 2.27 7.89
C ALA A 362 10.97 2.63 9.20
N SER A 363 10.55 3.72 9.85
CA SER A 363 11.01 4.13 11.19
C SER A 363 10.80 3.01 12.20
N TRP A 364 9.59 2.47 12.24
CA TRP A 364 9.26 1.36 13.12
C TRP A 364 10.10 0.10 12.81
N LEU A 365 10.22 -0.29 11.54
CA LEU A 365 11.02 -1.44 11.10
C LEU A 365 12.47 -1.39 11.59
N VAL A 366 13.13 -0.23 11.46
CA VAL A 366 14.57 -0.12 11.75
C VAL A 366 14.88 0.20 13.21
N ARG A 367 13.88 0.64 14.01
CA ARG A 367 14.09 1.11 15.39
C ARG A 367 13.39 0.28 16.45
N GLU A 368 12.20 -0.23 16.16
CA GLU A 368 11.26 -0.70 17.20
C GLU A 368 10.79 -2.14 16.99
N VAL A 369 10.77 -2.65 15.74
CA VAL A 369 10.43 -4.05 15.49
C VAL A 369 11.47 -4.95 16.15
N PRO A 370 11.09 -5.81 17.11
CA PRO A 370 12.04 -6.67 17.79
C PRO A 370 12.72 -7.60 16.79
N ARG A 371 14.05 -7.58 16.76
CA ARG A 371 14.79 -8.65 16.11
C ARG A 371 14.64 -9.88 16.97
N GLN A 372 13.99 -10.93 16.44
CA GLN A 372 14.24 -12.24 17.01
C GLN A 372 15.74 -12.51 16.84
N PRO A 373 16.44 -13.05 17.85
CA PRO A 373 17.77 -13.59 17.63
C PRO A 373 17.60 -14.58 16.48
N SER A 374 18.10 -14.24 15.30
CA SER A 374 18.05 -15.21 14.21
C SER A 374 18.81 -16.43 14.71
N ALA A 375 18.30 -17.61 14.37
CA ALA A 375 19.19 -18.72 14.10
C ALA A 375 20.10 -18.25 12.96
N SER A 376 21.10 -17.43 13.28
CA SER A 376 22.12 -16.91 12.39
C SER A 376 22.86 -18.14 11.86
N GLY A 377 22.38 -18.64 10.73
CA GLY A 377 22.85 -19.88 10.13
C GLY A 377 21.77 -20.78 9.51
N ARG A 378 20.46 -20.61 9.75
CA ARG A 378 19.45 -21.56 9.21
C ARG A 378 18.66 -21.09 7.98
N ALA A 379 18.65 -19.81 7.63
CA ALA A 379 17.85 -19.33 6.50
C ALA A 379 18.42 -19.70 5.12
N ALA A 380 19.73 -19.92 5.00
CA ALA A 380 20.35 -20.39 3.76
C ALA A 380 20.16 -21.90 3.56
N ASP A 381 20.11 -22.68 4.64
CA ASP A 381 20.03 -24.15 4.59
C ASP A 381 18.59 -24.70 4.66
N ALA A 382 17.58 -23.87 4.97
CA ALA A 382 16.19 -24.29 5.10
C ALA A 382 15.38 -24.23 3.78
N ALA A 383 15.99 -23.77 2.68
CA ALA A 383 15.31 -23.70 1.38
C ALA A 383 15.05 -25.09 0.77
N ASP A 384 15.88 -26.09 1.10
CA ASP A 384 15.85 -27.42 0.44
C ASP A 384 15.53 -28.59 1.41
N GLY A 385 15.01 -28.29 2.61
CA GLY A 385 14.64 -29.30 3.60
C GLY A 385 13.14 -29.68 3.57
N PRO A 386 12.76 -30.91 3.97
CA PRO A 386 11.35 -31.24 4.21
C PRO A 386 10.77 -30.32 5.30
N GLY A 387 9.78 -29.50 4.93
CA GLY A 387 9.22 -28.45 5.79
C GLY A 387 9.54 -27.01 5.37
N ALA A 388 10.21 -26.81 4.23
CA ALA A 388 10.37 -25.50 3.60
C ALA A 388 8.99 -24.85 3.28
N TYR A 389 8.91 -23.53 3.41
CA TYR A 389 7.71 -22.77 3.08
C TYR A 389 7.40 -22.90 1.58
N GLU A 390 6.19 -23.36 1.28
CA GLU A 390 5.66 -23.45 -0.09
C GLU A 390 4.38 -22.63 -0.19
N PRO A 391 4.26 -21.64 -1.10
CA PRO A 391 3.11 -20.74 -1.13
C PRO A 391 1.80 -21.46 -1.53
N GLY A 392 1.87 -22.66 -2.13
CA GLY A 392 0.74 -23.40 -2.71
C GLY A 392 -0.56 -23.43 -1.89
N PRO A 393 -0.53 -23.77 -0.58
CA PRO A 393 -1.73 -23.79 0.27
C PRO A 393 -2.46 -22.44 0.40
N TRP A 394 -1.75 -21.33 0.17
CA TRP A 394 -2.27 -19.97 0.27
C TRP A 394 -2.43 -19.30 -1.09
N LEU A 395 -2.43 -20.07 -2.17
CA LEU A 395 -2.76 -19.60 -3.51
C LEU A 395 -4.16 -20.03 -3.90
N ARG A 396 -4.80 -19.22 -4.73
CA ARG A 396 -6.16 -19.42 -5.26
C ARG A 396 -6.19 -19.16 -6.74
N GLU A 397 -7.16 -19.79 -7.39
CA GLU A 397 -7.55 -19.45 -8.76
C GLU A 397 -8.98 -18.91 -8.74
N THR A 398 -9.19 -17.74 -9.33
CA THR A 398 -10.49 -17.07 -9.35
C THR A 398 -10.74 -16.45 -10.71
N ALA A 399 -11.95 -16.64 -11.24
CA ALA A 399 -12.39 -15.98 -12.46
C ALA A 399 -12.59 -14.47 -12.22
N SER A 400 -12.19 -13.64 -13.18
CA SER A 400 -12.31 -12.19 -13.10
C SER A 400 -12.58 -11.56 -14.47
N ALA A 401 -12.79 -10.25 -14.49
CA ALA A 401 -12.93 -9.49 -15.73
C ALA A 401 -11.64 -9.41 -16.58
N TYR A 402 -10.50 -9.84 -16.01
CA TYR A 402 -9.20 -9.98 -16.68
C TYR A 402 -8.91 -11.42 -17.13
N GLY A 403 -9.81 -12.37 -16.85
CA GLY A 403 -9.63 -13.80 -17.04
C GLY A 403 -9.34 -14.53 -15.73
N THR A 404 -8.77 -15.73 -15.82
CA THR A 404 -8.42 -16.53 -14.63
C THR A 404 -7.20 -15.95 -13.95
N LEU A 405 -7.36 -15.58 -12.69
CA LEU A 405 -6.29 -15.07 -11.84
C LEU A 405 -5.79 -16.17 -10.92
N ARG A 406 -4.48 -16.41 -10.89
CA ARG A 406 -3.82 -17.11 -9.78
C ARG A 406 -3.28 -16.06 -8.83
N HIS A 407 -3.69 -16.05 -7.56
CA HIS A 407 -3.35 -14.98 -6.61
C HIS A 407 -3.19 -15.50 -5.19
N ALA A 408 -2.66 -14.65 -4.29
CA ALA A 408 -2.59 -14.93 -2.87
C ALA A 408 -3.98 -14.89 -2.21
N ALA A 409 -4.23 -15.83 -1.31
CA ALA A 409 -5.34 -15.78 -0.36
C ALA A 409 -5.11 -14.64 0.65
N PRO A 410 -6.18 -14.06 1.23
CA PRO A 410 -6.03 -13.02 2.25
C PRO A 410 -5.42 -13.59 3.54
N PRO A 411 -4.50 -12.87 4.22
CA PRO A 411 -3.80 -13.39 5.39
C PRO A 411 -4.53 -13.12 6.72
N LEU A 412 -5.76 -12.58 6.69
CA LEU A 412 -6.48 -12.25 7.92
C LEU A 412 -7.06 -13.48 8.60
N ALA A 413 -6.94 -13.52 9.93
CA ALA A 413 -7.54 -14.57 10.76
C ALA A 413 -9.05 -14.38 11.00
N THR A 414 -9.56 -13.17 10.74
CA THR A 414 -10.97 -12.80 10.92
C THR A 414 -11.55 -12.37 9.58
N GLY A 415 -12.67 -12.96 9.16
CA GLY A 415 -13.31 -12.69 7.88
C GLY A 415 -13.82 -13.97 7.19
N PRO A 416 -14.18 -13.90 5.90
CA PRO A 416 -14.76 -15.02 5.15
C PRO A 416 -13.73 -16.11 4.76
N GLY A 417 -12.45 -15.95 5.07
CA GLY A 417 -11.37 -16.88 4.72
C GLY A 417 -10.84 -16.74 3.29
N ASP A 418 -11.63 -16.23 2.36
CA ASP A 418 -11.22 -15.95 0.98
C ASP A 418 -12.00 -14.79 0.34
N TRP A 419 -11.54 -14.35 -0.83
CA TRP A 419 -12.23 -13.36 -1.64
C TRP A 419 -13.53 -13.94 -2.24
N PRO A 420 -14.68 -13.24 -2.14
CA PRO A 420 -15.94 -13.75 -2.67
C PRO A 420 -15.98 -13.81 -4.20
N ALA A 421 -15.27 -12.89 -4.87
CA ALA A 421 -15.21 -12.78 -6.32
C ALA A 421 -13.88 -12.13 -6.76
N GLY A 422 -13.51 -12.34 -8.03
CA GLY A 422 -12.39 -11.64 -8.65
C GLY A 422 -12.73 -10.17 -8.95
N PRO A 423 -11.71 -9.32 -9.19
CA PRO A 423 -11.92 -7.90 -9.46
C PRO A 423 -12.68 -7.65 -10.77
N SER A 424 -13.47 -6.58 -10.77
CA SER A 424 -14.02 -5.96 -11.99
C SER A 424 -12.90 -5.29 -12.81
N ARG A 425 -13.24 -4.80 -14.00
CA ARG A 425 -12.29 -3.96 -14.75
C ARG A 425 -12.14 -2.61 -14.07
N TRP A 426 -10.91 -2.10 -14.09
CA TRP A 426 -10.59 -0.82 -13.49
C TRP A 426 -11.45 0.30 -14.12
N GLY A 427 -12.15 1.05 -13.28
CA GLY A 427 -12.89 2.23 -13.71
C GLY A 427 -14.14 1.94 -14.54
N THR A 428 -14.70 0.72 -14.51
CA THR A 428 -15.90 0.35 -15.28
C THR A 428 -17.16 0.20 -14.44
N ASP A 429 -17.06 0.18 -13.11
CA ASP A 429 -18.22 0.05 -12.24
C ASP A 429 -18.99 1.38 -12.15
N PRO A 430 -20.31 1.33 -11.84
CA PRO A 430 -21.09 2.54 -11.63
C PRO A 430 -20.66 3.26 -10.35
N ALA A 431 -20.51 4.59 -10.43
CA ALA A 431 -20.21 5.48 -9.31
C ALA A 431 -21.43 5.71 -8.39
N ARG A 432 -21.90 4.64 -7.74
CA ARG A 432 -23.01 4.65 -6.77
C ARG A 432 -22.77 3.64 -5.66
N TRP A 433 -23.30 3.90 -4.47
CA TRP A 433 -23.30 2.90 -3.39
C TRP A 433 -24.18 1.70 -3.74
N LEU A 434 -23.82 0.53 -3.22
CA LEU A 434 -24.68 -0.65 -3.29
C LEU A 434 -25.94 -0.42 -2.44
N PRO A 435 -27.07 -1.05 -2.82
CA PRO A 435 -28.21 -1.14 -1.92
C PRO A 435 -27.80 -1.84 -0.61
N PRO A 436 -28.48 -1.60 0.51
CA PRO A 436 -28.20 -2.28 1.77
C PRO A 436 -28.14 -3.80 1.59
N GLY A 437 -27.04 -4.43 2.02
CA GLY A 437 -26.83 -5.88 1.90
C GLY A 437 -26.27 -6.37 0.56
N GLY A 438 -26.00 -5.47 -0.40
CA GLY A 438 -25.27 -5.82 -1.61
C GLY A 438 -23.82 -6.21 -1.30
N LEU A 439 -23.34 -7.28 -1.94
CA LEU A 439 -21.92 -7.63 -1.96
C LEU A 439 -21.29 -7.07 -3.24
N PRO A 440 -20.05 -6.53 -3.17
CA PRO A 440 -19.32 -6.02 -4.33
C PRO A 440 -18.91 -7.12 -5.32
#